data_AF-A0A7M3M9F7-F1
#
_entry.id   AF-A0A7M3M9F7-F1
#
_cell.length_a   1.000
_cell.length_b   1.000
_cell.length_c   1.000
_cell.angle_alpha   90.00
_cell.angle_beta   90.00
_cell.angle_gamma   90.00
#
_symmetry.space_group_name_H-M   'P 1'
#
loop_
_entity.id
_entity.type
_entity.pdbx_description
1 polymer ?
#
loop_
_entity_poly.entity_id
_entity_poly.type
_entity_poly.pdbx_seq_one_letter_code
_entity_poly.pdbx_strand_id
1 'polypeptide(L)'
;ADISEQLIQHGREATTPVAVISRGTRVDQHVATGTLEHLATLAKDAPMPALIVVGEVVQLHSTLAWFQHTTDAEGFGSSVVNLA
;
A
#
# COMPACT_ATOMS: atom_id res chain seq x y z
N ALA A 1 12.41 7.65 12.45
CA ALA A 1 13.45 7.75 11.41
C ALA A 1 14.36 6.51 11.41
N ASP A 2 14.37 5.75 12.51
CA ASP A 2 15.39 4.73 12.75
C ASP A 2 15.25 3.47 11.87
N ILE A 3 14.03 3.04 11.52
CA ILE A 3 13.84 1.77 10.79
C ILE A 3 14.51 1.81 9.40
N SER A 4 14.29 2.87 8.61
CA SER A 4 14.88 2.99 7.27
C SER A 4 16.40 3.07 7.33
N GLU A 5 16.94 3.88 8.24
CA GLU A 5 18.39 4.03 8.43
C GLU A 5 19.04 2.70 8.83
N GLN A 6 18.45 1.98 9.79
CA GLN A 6 18.97 0.70 10.25
C GLN A 6 18.92 -0.36 9.15
N LEU A 7 17.82 -0.45 8.39
CA LEU A 7 17.73 -1.41 7.29
C LEU A 7 18.78 -1.12 6.20
N ILE A 8 18.99 0.16 5.85
CA ILE A 8 19.99 0.57 4.87
C ILE A 8 21.40 0.25 5.38
N GLN A 9 21.70 0.57 6.64
CA GLN A 9 22.98 0.28 7.29
C GLN A 9 23.32 -1.22 7.26
N HIS A 10 22.31 -2.09 7.33
CA HIS A 10 22.47 -3.54 7.32
C HIS A 10 22.33 -4.17 5.91
N GLY A 11 22.45 -3.36 4.85
CA GLY A 11 22.59 -3.84 3.48
C GLY A 11 21.32 -3.88 2.66
N ARG A 12 20.23 -3.23 3.10
CA ARG A 12 19.05 -3.04 2.25
C ARG A 12 19.24 -1.81 1.35
N GLU A 13 18.94 -1.96 0.07
CA GLU A 13 19.04 -0.83 -0.88
C GLU A 13 18.09 0.30 -0.49
N ALA A 14 18.57 1.54 -0.53
CA ALA A 14 17.78 2.75 -0.23
C ALA A 14 16.56 2.89 -1.17
N THR A 15 16.69 2.39 -2.40
CA THR A 15 15.66 2.36 -3.43
C THR A 15 14.65 1.22 -3.27
N THR A 16 14.82 0.36 -2.25
CA THR A 16 13.88 -0.74 -1.98
C THR A 16 12.45 -0.19 -1.88
N PRO A 17 11.49 -0.74 -2.61
CA PRO A 17 10.09 -0.29 -2.54
C PRO A 17 9.51 -0.49 -1.14
N VAL A 18 8.74 0.50 -0.69
CA VAL A 18 8.00 0.47 0.58
C VAL A 18 6.57 0.95 0.39
N ALA A 19 5.67 0.40 1.20
CA ALA A 19 4.29 0.89 1.32
C ALA A 19 3.95 1.16 2.78
N VAL A 20 3.24 2.27 3.02
CA VAL A 20 2.59 2.58 4.29
C VAL A 20 1.08 2.46 4.08
N ILE A 21 0.48 1.48 4.74
CA ILE A 21 -0.94 1.14 4.62
C ILE A 21 -1.64 1.51 5.92
N SER A 22 -2.40 2.60 5.88
CA SER A 22 -3.16 3.15 6.98
C SER A 22 -4.58 2.62 6.99
N ARG A 23 -5.11 2.28 8.16
CA ARG A 23 -6.51 1.84 8.36
C ARG A 23 -6.93 0.73 7.37
N GLY A 24 -6.04 -0.23 7.14
CA GLY A 24 -6.25 -1.28 6.14
C GLY A 24 -7.62 -1.95 6.23
N THR A 25 -8.22 -2.28 5.09
CA THR A 25 -9.58 -2.84 4.91
C THR A 25 -10.75 -1.93 5.31
N ARG A 26 -10.48 -0.72 5.83
CA ARG A 26 -11.54 0.27 6.10
C ARG A 26 -11.83 1.10 4.85
N VAL A 27 -13.03 1.67 4.80
CA VAL A 27 -13.46 2.55 3.71
C VAL A 27 -12.55 3.76 3.51
N ASP A 28 -11.88 4.21 4.58
CA ASP A 28 -10.92 5.30 4.63
C ASP A 28 -9.47 4.82 4.69
N GLN A 29 -9.19 3.60 4.22
CA GLN A 29 -7.82 3.12 4.03
C GLN A 29 -7.05 4.12 3.16
N HIS A 30 -5.78 4.32 3.50
CA HIS A 30 -4.87 5.17 2.74
C HIS A 30 -3.59 4.38 2.49
N VAL A 31 -3.14 4.34 1.22
CA VAL A 31 -1.93 3.64 0.82
C VAL A 31 -0.98 4.65 0.20
N ALA A 32 0.22 4.78 0.77
CA ALA A 32 1.31 5.56 0.21
C ALA A 32 2.47 4.63 -0.14
N THR A 33 3.00 4.74 -1.35
CA THR A 33 4.15 3.95 -1.81
C THR A 33 5.35 4.85 -2.12
N GLY A 34 6.56 4.29 -2.04
CA GLY A 34 7.80 4.98 -2.39
C GLY A 34 9.00 4.08 -2.14
N THR A 35 10.13 4.69 -1.80
CA THR A 35 11.40 3.99 -1.52
C THR A 35 11.74 4.03 -0.02
N LEU A 36 12.60 3.13 0.41
CA LEU A 36 13.02 2.98 1.81
C LEU A 36 13.66 4.27 2.36
N GLU A 37 14.42 5.01 1.56
CA GLU A 37 14.97 6.32 1.93
C GLU A 37 13.89 7.39 2.20
N HIS A 38 12.67 7.22 1.69
CA HIS A 38 11.55 8.15 1.87
C HIS A 38 10.52 7.65 2.90
N LEU A 39 10.76 6.49 3.53
CA LEU A 39 9.83 5.87 4.48
C LEU A 39 9.42 6.81 5.62
N ALA A 40 10.37 7.56 6.18
CA ALA A 40 10.08 8.47 7.29
C ALA A 40 9.08 9.57 6.89
N THR A 41 9.22 10.11 5.68
CA THR A 41 8.30 11.10 5.13
C THR A 41 6.92 10.49 4.89
N LEU A 42 6.86 9.30 4.26
CA LEU A 42 5.60 8.59 3.99
C LEU A 42 4.84 8.26 5.27
N ALA A 43 5.56 7.87 6.33
CA ALA A 43 4.96 7.47 7.60
C ALA A 43 4.52 8.67 8.46
N LYS A 44 5.14 9.85 8.29
CA LYS A 44 4.85 11.03 9.12
C LYS A 44 3.39 11.48 9.01
N ASP A 45 2.85 11.45 7.79
CA ASP A 45 1.51 11.96 7.49
C ASP A 45 0.45 10.84 7.42
N ALA A 46 0.83 9.61 7.75
CA ALA A 46 -0.02 8.43 7.64
C ALA A 46 -1.07 8.37 8.78
N PRO A 47 -2.37 8.25 8.46
CA PRO A 47 -3.40 8.02 9.48
C PRO A 47 -3.17 6.73 10.27
N MET A 48 -3.29 6.77 11.58
CA MET A 48 -3.15 5.59 12.42
C MET A 48 -4.46 4.80 12.53
N PRO A 49 -4.41 3.47 12.72
CA PRO A 49 -3.23 2.61 12.72
C PRO A 49 -2.66 2.37 11.32
N ALA A 50 -1.33 2.16 11.20
CA ALA A 50 -0.65 1.93 9.94
C ALA A 50 0.29 0.71 9.99
N LEU A 51 0.45 0.04 8.84
CA LEU A 51 1.36 -1.07 8.60
C LEU A 51 2.39 -0.68 7.53
N ILE A 52 3.65 -1.08 7.73
CA ILE A 52 4.74 -0.86 6.76
C ILE A 52 5.05 -2.18 6.06
N VAL A 53 5.09 -2.17 4.73
CA VAL A 53 5.58 -3.29 3.90
C VAL A 53 6.86 -2.85 3.21
N VAL A 54 7.91 -3.69 3.24
CA VAL A 54 9.20 -3.42 2.61
C VAL A 54 9.55 -4.54 1.64
N GLY A 55 9.79 -4.21 0.37
CA GLY A 55 10.27 -5.12 -0.66
C GLY A 55 9.48 -5.10 -1.95
N GLU A 56 9.96 -5.85 -2.94
CA GLU A 56 9.50 -5.76 -4.33
C GLU A 56 8.01 -6.06 -4.54
N VAL A 57 7.38 -6.79 -3.62
CA VAL A 57 5.93 -7.03 -3.64
C VAL A 57 5.11 -5.74 -3.63
N VAL A 58 5.66 -4.64 -3.12
CA VAL A 58 5.01 -3.31 -3.16
C VAL A 58 4.77 -2.84 -4.60
N GLN A 59 5.64 -3.19 -5.55
CA GLN A 59 5.49 -2.78 -6.95
C GLN A 59 4.19 -3.34 -7.58
N LEU A 60 3.71 -4.49 -7.10
CA LEU A 60 2.47 -5.11 -7.56
C LEU A 60 1.23 -4.30 -7.18
N HIS A 61 1.33 -3.36 -6.23
CA HIS A 61 0.20 -2.51 -5.83
C HIS A 61 -0.39 -1.74 -7.01
N SER A 62 0.44 -1.24 -7.95
CA SER A 62 -0.03 -0.51 -9.14
C SER A 62 -0.93 -1.35 -10.06
N THR A 63 -0.77 -2.68 -10.03
CA THR A 63 -1.50 -3.61 -10.91
C THR A 63 -2.64 -4.32 -10.18
N LEU A 64 -2.50 -4.53 -8.86
CA LEU A 64 -3.43 -5.31 -8.05
C LEU A 64 -4.29 -4.46 -7.09
N ALA A 65 -4.22 -3.14 -7.15
CA ALA A 65 -5.06 -2.27 -6.31
C ALA A 65 -6.54 -2.34 -6.74
N TRP A 66 -7.27 -3.33 -6.20
CA TRP A 66 -8.70 -3.53 -6.46
C TRP A 66 -9.62 -2.90 -5.39
N PHE A 67 -9.10 -2.72 -4.18
CA PHE A 67 -9.86 -2.16 -3.06
C PHE A 67 -9.95 -0.63 -3.19
N GLN A 68 -11.12 -0.04 -2.93
CA GLN A 68 -11.46 1.39 -3.15
C GLN A 68 -11.60 1.85 -4.62
N HIS A 69 -11.33 0.99 -5.61
CA HIS A 69 -11.61 1.28 -7.02
C HIS A 69 -13.10 1.18 -7.42
N THR A 70 -14.02 1.02 -6.47
CA THR A 70 -15.47 0.86 -6.74
C THR A 70 -16.23 2.16 -6.99
N THR A 71 -15.53 3.26 -7.28
CA THR A 71 -16.19 4.49 -7.75
C THR A 71 -15.67 4.82 -9.14
N ASP A 72 -16.14 4.05 -10.13
CA ASP A 72 -16.59 4.60 -11.40
C ASP A 72 -17.43 3.55 -12.14
N ALA A 73 -18.53 4.04 -12.70
CA ALA A 73 -19.58 3.27 -13.33
C ALA A 73 -19.10 2.56 -14.61
N GLU A 74 -18.80 1.27 -14.52
CA GLU A 74 -19.04 0.33 -15.61
C GLU A 74 -19.78 -0.89 -15.08
N GLY A 75 -20.79 -1.31 -15.84
CA GLY A 75 -21.82 -2.24 -15.40
C GLY A 75 -21.25 -3.51 -14.76
N PHE A 76 -21.86 -3.89 -13.64
CA PHE A 76 -21.81 -5.26 -13.16
C PHE A 76 -22.32 -6.18 -14.29
N GLY A 77 -21.39 -6.72 -15.08
CA GLY A 77 -21.52 -8.07 -15.61
C GLY A 77 -21.55 -9.01 -14.42
N SER A 78 -22.72 -9.10 -13.79
CA SER A 78 -23.06 -10.01 -12.71
C SER A 78 -22.49 -11.40 -13.02
N SER A 79 -21.45 -11.82 -12.30
CA SER A 79 -21.07 -13.24 -12.23
C SER A 79 -21.99 -14.01 -11.28
N VAL A 80 -23.05 -13.38 -10.77
CA VAL A 80 -24.12 -14.03 -10.02
C VAL A 80 -25.10 -14.63 -11.03
N VAL A 81 -24.99 -15.93 -11.27
CA VAL A 81 -26.03 -16.71 -11.96
C VAL A 81 -27.17 -16.88 -10.97
N ASN A 82 -28.30 -16.22 -11.20
CA ASN A 82 -29.49 -16.45 -10.39
C ASN A 82 -30.17 -17.75 -10.90
N LEU A 83 -30.03 -18.83 -10.15
CA LEU A 83 -30.77 -20.08 -10.36
C LEU A 83 -32.10 -19.97 -9.62
N ALA A 84 -33.14 -19.55 -10.32
CA ALA A 84 -34.54 -19.69 -9.92
C ALA A 84 -35.38 -20.05 -11.15
#